data_AF-A0A2F0AFR5-F1
#
_entry.id   AF-A0A2F0AFR5-F1
#
_cell.length_a   1.000
_cell.length_b   1.000
_cell.length_c   1.000
_cell.angle_alpha   90.00
_cell.angle_beta   90.00
_cell.angle_gamma   90.00
#
_symmetry.space_group_name_H-M   'P 1'
#
loop_
_entity.id
_entity.type
_entity.pdbx_description
1 polymer ?
#
loop_
_entity_poly.entity_id
_entity_poly.type
_entity_poly.pdbx_seq_one_letter_code
_entity_poly.pdbx_strand_id
1 'polypeptide(L)'
;SQINMPDSDQLQSMTSYIMTSGKIPNGTYIFTFELFSSTSENTCGGNRIDKIDRKVEIYEPTFLDLQSPGFNSIAEADQSPLFTTYPNFIWSTDMCSACDYGIRVSKYDPLTHDSPYAALNDISNLPSDQSIEFYEIGSNSSVFTYPATGSIDLEQETYYVWQIRRSYETTVGLKEDFSDIFIFKIGRSQNSSSSDLEFLKELIGEELFSQYFGPNGELNGFSLTGIQLNGDDAGVQDLESIITKIKEGNSDVKDVSVE
;
A
#
# COMPACT_ATOMS: atom_id res chain seq x y z
N SER A 1 -36.96 4.62 33.40
CA SER A 1 -36.82 4.41 31.95
C SER A 1 -36.44 2.96 31.73
N GLN A 2 -37.30 2.18 31.09
CA GLN A 2 -37.02 0.77 30.81
C GLN A 2 -35.78 0.68 29.92
N ILE A 3 -34.78 -0.07 30.40
CA ILE A 3 -33.68 -0.53 29.55
C ILE A 3 -34.35 -1.39 28.50
N ASN A 4 -34.31 -0.97 27.24
CA ASN A 4 -34.71 -1.82 26.13
C ASN A 4 -33.60 -2.87 26.02
N MET A 5 -33.67 -3.90 26.87
CA MET A 5 -32.86 -5.11 26.70
C MET A 5 -33.15 -5.62 25.28
N PRO A 6 -32.12 -5.99 24.50
CA PRO A 6 -32.36 -6.65 23.24
C PRO A 6 -33.25 -7.87 23.51
N ASP A 7 -34.21 -8.09 22.63
CA ASP A 7 -35.17 -9.18 22.75
C ASP A 7 -34.42 -10.49 23.04
N SER A 8 -34.96 -11.33 23.93
CA SER A 8 -34.26 -12.54 24.42
C SER A 8 -33.79 -13.43 23.27
N ASP A 9 -34.55 -13.45 22.18
CA ASP A 9 -34.27 -14.19 20.96
C ASP A 9 -33.10 -13.60 20.15
N GLN A 10 -32.94 -12.26 20.16
CA GLN A 10 -31.79 -11.59 19.55
C GLN A 10 -30.50 -11.87 20.33
N LEU A 11 -30.57 -11.86 21.66
CA LEU A 11 -29.42 -12.24 22.50
C LEU A 11 -29.02 -13.70 22.33
N GLN A 12 -29.98 -14.61 22.23
CA GLN A 12 -29.71 -16.03 21.99
C GLN A 12 -29.11 -16.29 20.61
N SER A 13 -29.60 -15.62 19.57
CA SER A 13 -29.05 -15.75 18.21
C SER A 13 -27.64 -15.17 18.11
N MET A 14 -27.37 -14.01 18.72
CA MET A 14 -26.02 -13.45 18.84
C MET A 14 -25.08 -14.40 19.59
N THR A 15 -25.52 -14.95 20.73
CA THR A 15 -24.73 -15.90 21.52
C THR A 15 -24.44 -17.16 20.72
N SER A 16 -25.43 -17.69 20.01
CA SER A 16 -25.26 -18.88 19.16
C SER A 16 -24.29 -18.63 18.01
N TYR A 17 -24.35 -17.45 17.38
CA TYR A 17 -23.40 -17.05 16.34
C TYR A 17 -21.98 -16.95 16.90
N ILE A 18 -21.78 -16.30 18.05
CA ILE A 18 -20.47 -16.19 18.70
C ILE A 18 -19.92 -17.57 19.07
N MET A 19 -20.77 -18.44 19.64
CA MET A 19 -20.37 -19.81 20.02
C MET A 19 -20.02 -20.68 18.81
N THR A 20 -20.65 -20.48 17.66
CA THR A 20 -20.43 -21.28 16.45
C THR A 20 -19.28 -20.74 15.59
N SER A 21 -19.22 -19.42 15.42
CA SER A 21 -18.24 -18.76 14.56
C SER A 21 -16.95 -18.37 15.28
N GLY A 22 -16.99 -18.27 16.62
CA GLY A 22 -15.92 -17.67 17.42
C GLY A 22 -15.81 -16.15 17.28
N LYS A 23 -16.74 -15.51 16.55
CA LYS A 23 -16.67 -14.09 16.16
C LYS A 23 -17.87 -13.30 16.63
N ILE A 24 -17.67 -12.00 16.80
CA ILE A 24 -18.75 -11.03 17.06
C ILE A 24 -19.29 -10.55 15.69
N PRO A 25 -20.62 -10.51 15.47
CA PRO A 25 -21.21 -10.02 14.22
C PRO A 25 -20.83 -8.57 13.88
N ASN A 26 -20.88 -8.22 12.60
CA ASN A 26 -20.68 -6.83 12.15
C ASN A 26 -21.77 -5.90 12.73
N GLY A 27 -21.37 -4.74 13.25
CA GLY A 27 -22.29 -3.74 13.76
C GLY A 27 -21.65 -2.74 14.74
N THR A 28 -22.47 -1.78 15.18
CA THR A 28 -22.10 -0.83 16.22
C THR A 28 -22.55 -1.34 17.59
N TYR A 29 -21.60 -1.61 18.46
CA TYR A 29 -21.81 -2.06 19.82
C TYR A 29 -21.78 -0.88 20.78
N ILE A 30 -22.72 -0.84 21.72
CA ILE A 30 -22.77 0.19 22.76
C ILE A 30 -22.56 -0.50 24.10
N PHE A 31 -21.38 -0.31 24.68
CA PHE A 31 -21.08 -0.72 26.03
C PHE A 31 -21.54 0.38 26.99
N THR A 32 -22.59 0.09 27.73
CA THR A 32 -23.14 0.98 28.76
C THR A 32 -22.60 0.55 30.12
N PHE A 33 -21.83 1.42 30.78
CA PHE A 33 -21.37 1.20 32.15
C PHE A 33 -22.19 2.10 33.07
N GLU A 34 -22.90 1.48 34.01
CA GLU A 34 -23.71 2.19 34.99
C GLU A 34 -23.12 1.98 36.39
N LEU A 35 -22.89 3.07 37.09
CA LEU A 35 -22.42 3.05 38.48
C LEU A 35 -23.62 3.20 39.41
N PHE A 36 -23.81 2.25 40.31
CA PHE A 36 -24.88 2.28 41.31
C PHE A 36 -24.31 2.44 42.72
N SER A 37 -25.03 3.15 43.58
CA SER A 37 -24.73 3.19 45.02
C SER A 37 -25.02 1.84 45.68
N SER A 38 -24.23 1.52 46.71
CA SER A 38 -24.50 0.38 47.57
C SER A 38 -25.76 0.63 48.40
N THR A 39 -26.59 -0.39 48.57
CA THR A 39 -27.58 -0.40 49.65
C THR A 39 -26.93 -0.89 50.94
N SER A 40 -27.65 -0.84 52.07
CA SER A 40 -27.17 -1.20 53.41
C SER A 40 -26.76 -2.68 53.60
N GLU A 41 -26.75 -3.49 52.54
CA GLU A 41 -26.43 -4.92 52.60
C GLU A 41 -25.44 -5.41 51.52
N ASN A 42 -24.46 -4.58 51.09
CA ASN A 42 -23.47 -4.96 50.07
C ASN A 42 -24.08 -5.48 48.76
N THR A 43 -25.34 -5.16 48.47
CA THR A 43 -26.00 -5.52 47.22
C THR A 43 -25.96 -4.34 46.27
N CYS A 44 -25.52 -4.59 45.04
CA CYS A 44 -25.64 -3.65 43.93
C CYS A 44 -27.13 -3.41 43.64
N GLY A 45 -27.59 -2.16 43.63
CA GLY A 45 -29.01 -1.85 43.37
C GLY A 45 -29.54 -0.56 43.98
N GLY A 46 -28.70 0.29 44.58
CA GLY A 46 -29.10 1.62 45.04
C GLY A 46 -29.37 2.58 43.88
N ASN A 47 -29.40 3.89 44.16
CA ASN A 47 -29.56 4.90 43.12
C ASN A 47 -28.40 4.87 42.12
N ARG A 48 -28.70 5.03 40.82
CA ARG A 48 -27.70 5.22 39.76
C ARG A 48 -26.97 6.52 39.99
N ILE A 49 -25.67 6.45 40.21
CA ILE A 49 -24.75 7.57 40.44
C ILE A 49 -24.33 8.17 39.10
N ASP A 50 -23.91 7.30 38.17
CA ASP A 50 -23.35 7.73 36.88
C ASP A 50 -23.63 6.71 35.78
N LYS A 51 -23.48 7.15 34.53
CA LYS A 51 -23.60 6.34 33.33
C LYS A 51 -22.63 6.83 32.27
N ILE A 52 -21.84 5.92 31.71
CA ILE A 52 -21.00 6.18 30.53
C ILE A 52 -21.29 5.17 29.42
N ASP A 53 -21.49 5.68 28.22
CA ASP A 53 -21.68 4.88 27.02
C ASP A 53 -20.41 4.91 26.16
N ARG A 54 -19.93 3.74 25.76
CA ARG A 54 -18.82 3.57 24.82
C ARG A 54 -19.33 2.87 23.57
N LYS A 55 -19.26 3.58 22.45
CA LYS A 55 -19.58 3.03 21.13
C LYS A 55 -18.33 2.43 20.52
N VAL A 56 -18.44 1.21 20.03
CA VAL A 56 -17.38 0.48 19.33
C VAL A 56 -17.98 -0.06 18.05
N GLU A 57 -17.37 0.24 16.93
CA GLU A 57 -17.75 -0.29 15.63
C GLU A 57 -16.91 -1.52 15.35
N ILE A 58 -17.58 -2.65 15.07
CA ILE A 58 -16.93 -3.93 14.77
C ILE A 58 -17.38 -4.34 13.37
N TYR A 59 -16.42 -4.44 12.46
CA TYR A 59 -16.65 -4.89 11.08
C TYR A 59 -15.52 -5.84 10.68
N GLU A 60 -15.85 -7.07 10.28
CA GLU A 60 -14.92 -7.96 9.59
C GLU A 60 -14.88 -7.54 8.11
N PRO A 61 -13.72 -7.10 7.59
CA PRO A 61 -13.59 -6.73 6.20
C PRO A 61 -13.55 -7.98 5.33
N THR A 62 -14.25 -7.96 4.19
CA THR A 62 -14.39 -9.14 3.32
C THR A 62 -13.80 -8.93 1.94
N PHE A 63 -13.68 -7.67 1.51
CA PHE A 63 -13.19 -7.28 0.20
C PHE A 63 -11.74 -6.83 0.28
N LEU A 64 -10.90 -7.40 -0.59
CA LEU A 64 -9.53 -6.97 -0.85
C LEU A 64 -9.22 -7.34 -2.30
N ASP A 65 -9.12 -6.33 -3.18
CA ASP A 65 -9.01 -6.54 -4.63
C ASP A 65 -7.89 -5.68 -5.22
N LEU A 66 -7.04 -6.29 -6.03
CA LEU A 66 -5.91 -5.62 -6.66
C LEU A 66 -6.37 -4.84 -7.90
N GLN A 67 -5.88 -3.62 -8.07
CA GLN A 67 -6.29 -2.75 -9.18
C GLN A 67 -5.16 -2.55 -10.19
N SER A 68 -3.94 -2.34 -9.71
CA SER A 68 -2.78 -2.05 -10.57
C SER A 68 -1.48 -2.19 -9.76
N PRO A 69 -0.33 -2.51 -10.37
CA PRO A 69 -0.18 -2.91 -11.75
C PRO A 69 -0.36 -4.43 -11.93
N GLY A 70 -0.58 -4.83 -13.17
CA GLY A 70 -0.54 -6.23 -13.56
C GLY A 70 -1.91 -6.90 -13.66
N PHE A 71 -1.86 -8.20 -13.88
CA PHE A 71 -2.98 -9.04 -14.26
C PHE A 71 -2.82 -10.45 -13.70
N ASN A 72 -3.85 -11.27 -13.80
CA ASN A 72 -3.81 -12.66 -13.36
C ASN A 72 -3.08 -13.60 -14.35
N SER A 73 -2.70 -13.11 -15.53
CA SER A 73 -2.03 -13.91 -16.55
C SER A 73 -0.82 -13.19 -17.17
N ILE A 74 0.19 -13.99 -17.55
CA ILE A 74 1.39 -13.50 -18.25
C ILE A 74 1.03 -12.88 -19.60
N ALA A 75 0.08 -13.50 -20.33
CA ALA A 75 -0.31 -13.05 -21.65
C ALA A 75 -0.88 -11.62 -21.65
N GLU A 76 -1.57 -11.23 -20.58
CA GLU A 76 -2.06 -9.87 -20.37
C GLU A 76 -0.94 -8.93 -19.92
N ALA A 77 -0.09 -9.37 -18.99
CA ALA A 77 1.08 -8.62 -18.55
C ALA A 77 2.03 -8.26 -19.70
N ASP A 78 2.17 -9.14 -20.70
CA ASP A 78 2.94 -8.89 -21.92
C ASP A 78 2.35 -7.82 -22.83
N GLN A 79 1.02 -7.71 -22.85
CA GLN A 79 0.32 -6.72 -23.68
C GLN A 79 0.33 -5.33 -23.05
N SER A 80 0.62 -5.22 -21.76
CA SER A 80 0.61 -3.97 -21.00
C SER A 80 1.80 -3.89 -20.03
N PRO A 81 3.04 -3.86 -20.55
CA PRO A 81 4.23 -3.70 -19.74
C PRO A 81 4.29 -2.30 -19.11
N LEU A 82 4.83 -2.22 -17.91
CA LEU A 82 5.24 -0.98 -17.28
C LEU A 82 6.61 -0.57 -17.79
N PHE A 83 6.87 0.74 -17.87
CA PHE A 83 8.16 1.27 -18.34
C PHE A 83 8.94 1.98 -17.25
N THR A 84 8.56 1.77 -15.98
CA THR A 84 9.22 2.33 -14.80
C THR A 84 9.59 1.20 -13.83
N THR A 85 10.75 1.32 -13.19
CA THR A 85 11.19 0.42 -12.11
C THR A 85 10.64 0.84 -10.73
N TYR A 86 9.86 1.92 -10.68
CA TYR A 86 9.18 2.43 -9.48
C TYR A 86 7.65 2.42 -9.63
N PRO A 87 7.02 1.24 -9.79
CA PRO A 87 5.58 1.15 -9.99
C PRO A 87 4.78 1.57 -8.75
N ASN A 88 3.55 2.04 -8.99
CA ASN A 88 2.54 2.28 -7.96
C ASN A 88 1.58 1.09 -7.87
N PHE A 89 1.58 0.43 -6.72
CA PHE A 89 0.66 -0.64 -6.35
C PHE A 89 -0.60 -0.04 -5.75
N ILE A 90 -1.75 -0.40 -6.31
CA ILE A 90 -3.06 0.14 -5.97
C ILE A 90 -3.99 -1.04 -5.72
N TRP A 91 -4.68 -1.02 -4.59
CA TRP A 91 -5.70 -1.99 -4.23
C TRP A 91 -6.93 -1.28 -3.68
N SER A 92 -8.04 -2.01 -3.63
CA SER A 92 -9.28 -1.56 -3.03
C SER A 92 -9.68 -2.52 -1.91
N THR A 93 -10.24 -1.99 -0.83
CA THR A 93 -10.58 -2.75 0.37
C THR A 93 -11.80 -2.13 1.05
N ASP A 94 -12.56 -2.97 1.77
CA ASP A 94 -13.60 -2.48 2.67
C ASP A 94 -13.00 -1.56 3.75
N MET A 95 -13.86 -0.73 4.36
CA MET A 95 -13.45 0.05 5.53
C MET A 95 -13.02 -0.89 6.66
N CYS A 96 -11.74 -0.80 7.00
CA CYS A 96 -11.17 -1.46 8.16
C CYS A 96 -10.33 -0.47 8.96
N SER A 97 -10.82 -0.10 10.14
CA SER A 97 -10.20 0.91 11.02
C SER A 97 -8.98 0.40 11.77
N ALA A 98 -8.81 -0.92 11.88
CA ALA A 98 -7.72 -1.58 12.61
C ALA A 98 -7.09 -2.71 11.78
N CYS A 99 -6.86 -2.44 10.49
CA CYS A 99 -6.12 -3.34 9.62
C CYS A 99 -4.77 -2.75 9.25
N ASP A 100 -3.74 -3.59 9.32
CA ASP A 100 -2.42 -3.31 8.77
C ASP A 100 -2.24 -4.05 7.45
N TYR A 101 -1.51 -3.42 6.53
CA TYR A 101 -1.24 -3.98 5.21
C TYR A 101 0.25 -4.27 5.06
N GLY A 102 0.56 -5.41 4.46
CA GLY A 102 1.89 -5.77 4.00
C GLY A 102 1.88 -6.05 2.51
N ILE A 103 3.00 -5.78 1.84
CA ILE A 103 3.22 -6.11 0.43
C ILE A 103 4.42 -7.02 0.26
N ARG A 104 4.29 -8.00 -0.62
CA ARG A 104 5.43 -8.80 -1.08
C ARG A 104 5.53 -8.70 -2.60
N VAL A 105 6.74 -8.50 -3.11
CA VAL A 105 7.08 -8.49 -4.54
C VAL A 105 8.23 -9.46 -4.77
N SER A 106 8.12 -10.33 -5.77
CA SER A 106 9.16 -11.30 -6.13
C SER A 106 9.30 -11.41 -7.65
N LYS A 107 10.51 -11.70 -8.11
CA LYS A 107 10.79 -11.95 -9.52
C LYS A 107 10.06 -13.20 -9.98
N TYR A 108 9.46 -13.14 -11.15
CA TYR A 108 8.78 -14.27 -11.76
C TYR A 108 9.45 -14.66 -13.06
N ASP A 109 9.88 -15.91 -13.13
CA ASP A 109 10.36 -16.53 -14.35
C ASP A 109 9.49 -17.77 -14.64
N PRO A 110 8.66 -17.74 -15.70
CA PRO A 110 7.75 -18.84 -16.02
C PRO A 110 8.47 -20.09 -16.54
N LEU A 111 9.79 -20.03 -16.80
CA LEU A 111 10.58 -21.20 -17.16
C LEU A 111 11.05 -22.00 -15.94
N THR A 112 11.14 -21.35 -14.78
CA THR A 112 11.68 -21.94 -13.55
C THR A 112 10.64 -22.08 -12.45
N HIS A 113 9.57 -21.29 -12.48
CA HIS A 113 8.49 -21.34 -11.51
C HIS A 113 7.24 -22.01 -12.07
N ASP A 114 6.70 -22.98 -11.32
CA ASP A 114 5.47 -23.70 -11.71
C ASP A 114 4.20 -22.85 -11.58
N SER A 115 4.25 -21.73 -10.84
CA SER A 115 3.11 -20.82 -10.66
C SER A 115 3.54 -19.44 -10.12
N PRO A 116 2.69 -18.41 -10.22
CA PRO A 116 2.90 -17.12 -9.54
C PRO A 116 3.09 -17.26 -8.04
N TYR A 117 2.37 -18.19 -7.40
CA TYR A 117 2.51 -18.48 -5.98
C TYR A 117 3.90 -19.06 -5.65
N ALA A 118 4.44 -19.95 -6.49
CA ALA A 118 5.78 -20.48 -6.29
C ALA A 118 6.84 -19.37 -6.35
N ALA A 119 6.71 -18.45 -7.31
CA ALA A 119 7.61 -17.30 -7.44
C ALA A 119 7.49 -16.32 -6.28
N LEU A 120 6.27 -16.07 -5.80
CA LEU A 120 6.06 -15.20 -4.63
C LEU A 120 6.81 -15.72 -3.40
N ASN A 121 6.86 -17.04 -3.20
CA ASN A 121 7.51 -17.69 -2.06
C ASN A 121 9.01 -17.98 -2.26
N ASP A 122 9.61 -17.59 -3.39
CA ASP A 122 11.07 -17.67 -3.60
C ASP A 122 11.76 -16.39 -3.08
N ILE A 123 12.83 -15.94 -3.75
CA ILE A 123 13.59 -14.74 -3.40
C ILE A 123 12.71 -13.50 -3.58
N SER A 124 12.54 -12.76 -2.50
CA SER A 124 11.79 -11.52 -2.49
C SER A 124 12.62 -10.34 -3.00
N ASN A 125 12.03 -9.56 -3.89
CA ASN A 125 12.53 -8.23 -4.25
C ASN A 125 12.10 -7.18 -3.21
N LEU A 126 10.92 -7.34 -2.63
CA LEU A 126 10.43 -6.52 -1.54
C LEU A 126 9.61 -7.40 -0.59
N PRO A 127 10.00 -7.54 0.68
CA PRO A 127 11.17 -6.94 1.32
C PRO A 127 12.51 -7.54 0.84
N SER A 128 13.58 -6.73 0.83
CA SER A 128 14.92 -7.24 0.50
C SER A 128 15.51 -8.17 1.58
N ASP A 129 15.09 -8.01 2.84
CA ASP A 129 15.42 -8.92 3.93
C ASP A 129 14.57 -10.19 3.83
N GLN A 130 15.22 -11.30 3.46
CA GLN A 130 14.56 -12.60 3.26
C GLN A 130 14.05 -13.25 4.56
N SER A 131 14.38 -12.69 5.73
CA SER A 131 13.78 -13.12 7.00
C SER A 131 12.38 -12.53 7.23
N ILE A 132 11.99 -11.54 6.41
CA ILE A 132 10.70 -10.87 6.48
C ILE A 132 9.80 -11.41 5.36
N GLU A 133 8.58 -11.81 5.71
CA GLU A 133 7.63 -12.34 4.73
C GLU A 133 6.97 -11.23 3.90
N PHE A 134 6.50 -10.15 4.53
CA PHE A 134 5.87 -9.01 3.87
C PHE A 134 6.45 -7.69 4.36
N TYR A 135 6.65 -6.74 3.46
CA TYR A 135 7.04 -5.38 3.81
C TYR A 135 5.83 -4.64 4.37
N GLU A 136 5.95 -4.13 5.60
CA GLU A 136 4.84 -3.44 6.28
C GLU A 136 4.60 -2.05 5.68
N ILE A 137 3.37 -1.80 5.23
CA ILE A 137 2.90 -0.51 4.72
C ILE A 137 2.23 0.30 5.85
N GLY A 138 1.63 -0.40 6.83
CA GLY A 138 0.84 0.19 7.91
C GLY A 138 -0.65 0.27 7.58
N SER A 139 -1.39 1.05 8.37
CA SER A 139 -2.86 1.11 8.32
C SER A 139 -3.38 2.20 7.37
N ASN A 140 -4.62 2.03 6.87
CA ASN A 140 -5.35 3.01 6.03
C ASN A 140 -4.67 3.40 4.70
N SER A 141 -3.80 2.55 4.14
CA SER A 141 -3.26 2.75 2.79
C SER A 141 -4.01 1.91 1.75
N SER A 142 -4.14 2.45 0.55
CA SER A 142 -4.63 1.75 -0.65
C SER A 142 -3.70 1.93 -1.86
N VAL A 143 -2.57 2.63 -1.64
CA VAL A 143 -1.56 2.94 -2.65
C VAL A 143 -0.18 2.82 -2.03
N PHE A 144 0.73 2.13 -2.70
CA PHE A 144 2.12 1.99 -2.29
C PHE A 144 3.03 2.17 -3.50
N THR A 145 4.02 3.05 -3.39
CA THR A 145 5.05 3.21 -4.42
C THR A 145 6.22 2.31 -4.10
N TYR A 146 6.73 1.57 -5.10
CA TYR A 146 7.93 0.75 -4.90
C TYR A 146 9.08 1.62 -4.37
N PRO A 147 9.74 1.25 -3.26
CA PRO A 147 10.72 2.11 -2.63
C PRO A 147 12.08 2.00 -3.33
N ALA A 148 12.90 3.04 -3.23
CA ALA A 148 14.30 3.04 -3.69
C ALA A 148 15.27 2.40 -2.68
N THR A 149 14.83 2.17 -1.44
CA THR A 149 15.64 1.54 -0.40
C THR A 149 14.83 0.46 0.32
N GLY A 150 15.49 -0.55 0.86
CA GLY A 150 14.83 -1.70 1.49
C GLY A 150 14.24 -2.71 0.49
N SER A 151 14.46 -2.47 -0.81
CA SER A 151 14.07 -3.29 -1.96
C SER A 151 15.28 -3.71 -2.78
N ILE A 152 15.12 -4.75 -3.60
CA ILE A 152 16.05 -5.12 -4.67
C ILE A 152 15.52 -4.53 -5.96
N ASP A 153 16.34 -3.76 -6.67
CA ASP A 153 15.97 -3.07 -7.91
C ASP A 153 15.20 -3.96 -8.90
N LEU A 154 14.15 -3.38 -9.48
CA LEU A 154 13.41 -4.02 -10.56
C LEU A 154 14.17 -3.85 -11.88
N GLU A 155 14.22 -4.92 -12.67
CA GLU A 155 14.97 -5.02 -13.91
C GLU A 155 14.03 -4.91 -15.11
N GLN A 156 14.51 -4.31 -16.19
CA GLN A 156 13.79 -4.31 -17.46
C GLN A 156 13.71 -5.72 -18.07
N GLU A 157 12.73 -5.92 -18.95
CA GLU A 157 12.41 -7.19 -19.60
C GLU A 157 12.15 -8.35 -18.64
N THR A 158 11.69 -8.03 -17.43
CA THR A 158 11.50 -9.01 -16.35
C THR A 158 10.07 -8.97 -15.81
N TYR A 159 9.52 -10.15 -15.50
CA TYR A 159 8.23 -10.27 -14.83
C TYR A 159 8.40 -10.32 -13.32
N TYR A 160 7.38 -9.82 -12.64
CA TYR A 160 7.29 -9.79 -11.20
C TYR A 160 5.88 -10.19 -10.79
N VAL A 161 5.79 -10.80 -9.61
CA VAL A 161 4.54 -11.09 -8.92
C VAL A 161 4.46 -10.26 -7.65
N TRP A 162 3.24 -9.87 -7.28
CA TRP A 162 3.02 -9.20 -6.01
C TRP A 162 1.68 -9.57 -5.39
N GLN A 163 1.61 -9.43 -4.07
CA GLN A 163 0.43 -9.73 -3.26
C GLN A 163 0.34 -8.76 -2.08
N ILE A 164 -0.89 -8.42 -1.71
CA ILE A 164 -1.21 -7.70 -0.48
C ILE A 164 -1.66 -8.68 0.59
N ARG A 165 -1.08 -8.56 1.79
CA ARG A 165 -1.54 -9.18 3.02
C ARG A 165 -2.25 -8.13 3.87
N ARG A 166 -3.44 -8.45 4.38
CA ARG A 166 -4.17 -7.64 5.35
C ARG A 166 -4.22 -8.38 6.68
N SER A 167 -3.75 -7.75 7.73
CA SER A 167 -3.67 -8.30 9.08
C SER A 167 -4.57 -7.52 10.05
N TYR A 168 -5.35 -8.20 10.87
CA TYR A 168 -6.22 -7.58 11.87
C TYR A 168 -6.46 -8.50 13.08
N GLU A 169 -6.68 -7.90 14.23
CA GLU A 169 -6.97 -8.64 15.46
C GLU A 169 -8.42 -9.12 15.52
N THR A 170 -8.60 -10.37 15.94
CA THR A 170 -9.90 -10.96 16.23
C THR A 170 -9.93 -11.48 17.66
N THR A 171 -11.10 -11.85 18.17
CA THR A 171 -11.27 -12.48 19.49
C THR A 171 -10.53 -13.82 19.64
N VAL A 172 -10.09 -14.43 18.53
CA VAL A 172 -9.33 -15.69 18.51
C VAL A 172 -7.85 -15.51 18.20
N GLY A 173 -7.40 -14.27 17.97
CA GLY A 173 -6.00 -13.92 17.65
C GLY A 173 -5.86 -13.10 16.37
N LEU A 174 -4.61 -12.91 15.94
CA LEU A 174 -4.28 -12.26 14.68
C LEU A 174 -4.82 -13.09 13.51
N LYS A 175 -5.54 -12.44 12.60
CA LYS A 175 -5.99 -13.02 11.34
C LYS A 175 -5.31 -12.31 10.20
N GLU A 176 -4.94 -13.08 9.18
CA GLU A 176 -4.35 -12.58 7.94
C GLU A 176 -5.22 -13.05 6.77
N ASP A 177 -5.59 -12.11 5.91
CA ASP A 177 -6.21 -12.37 4.62
C ASP A 177 -5.25 -11.92 3.51
N PHE A 178 -5.27 -12.60 2.37
CA PHE A 178 -4.41 -12.31 1.23
C PHE A 178 -5.24 -11.95 0.00
N SER A 179 -4.74 -11.02 -0.80
CA SER A 179 -5.29 -10.75 -2.13
C SER A 179 -4.97 -11.87 -3.11
N ASP A 180 -5.52 -11.79 -4.32
CA ASP A 180 -4.98 -12.51 -5.47
C ASP A 180 -3.52 -12.09 -5.74
N ILE A 181 -2.83 -12.85 -6.59
CA ILE A 181 -1.45 -12.56 -7.00
C ILE A 181 -1.47 -11.99 -8.40
N PHE A 182 -1.05 -10.73 -8.53
CA PHE A 182 -0.92 -10.08 -9.83
C PHE A 182 0.49 -10.24 -10.40
N ILE A 183 0.55 -10.35 -11.72
CA ILE A 183 1.75 -10.46 -12.53
C ILE A 183 1.90 -9.16 -13.32
N PHE A 184 3.05 -8.51 -13.25
CA PHE A 184 3.38 -7.38 -14.12
C PHE A 184 4.75 -7.58 -14.78
N LYS A 185 4.96 -6.92 -15.90
CA LYS A 185 6.24 -6.92 -16.62
C LYS A 185 6.81 -5.51 -16.63
N ILE A 186 8.09 -5.37 -16.31
CA ILE A 186 8.83 -4.17 -16.66
C ILE A 186 9.34 -4.37 -18.08
N GLY A 187 8.76 -3.63 -19.03
CA GLY A 187 9.22 -3.62 -20.41
C GLY A 187 10.42 -2.69 -20.58
N ARG A 188 11.18 -2.94 -21.64
CA ARG A 188 12.19 -2.02 -22.14
C ARG A 188 11.49 -0.90 -22.86
N SER A 189 11.59 0.31 -22.32
CA SER A 189 11.34 1.49 -23.14
C SER A 189 12.38 1.48 -24.25
N GLN A 190 11.97 1.46 -25.53
CA GLN A 190 12.91 1.63 -26.65
C GLN A 190 13.62 2.99 -26.62
N ASN A 191 13.20 3.88 -25.71
CA ASN A 191 13.78 5.20 -25.45
C ASN A 191 14.14 5.37 -23.96
N SER A 192 14.78 4.37 -23.34
CA SER A 192 15.23 4.45 -21.93
C SER A 192 16.35 5.47 -21.65
N SER A 193 16.61 6.40 -22.57
CA SER A 193 17.46 7.57 -22.35
C SER A 193 16.70 8.90 -22.38
N SER A 194 15.40 8.94 -22.75
CA SER A 194 14.67 10.21 -22.90
C SER A 194 13.40 10.33 -22.06
N SER A 195 12.66 9.25 -21.79
CA SER A 195 11.35 9.36 -21.12
C SER A 195 11.46 9.80 -19.65
N ASP A 196 12.42 9.23 -18.91
CA ASP A 196 12.60 9.51 -17.47
C ASP A 196 13.29 10.85 -17.22
N LEU A 197 13.82 11.48 -18.28
CA LEU A 197 14.55 12.75 -18.22
C LEU A 197 13.86 13.87 -19.00
N GLU A 198 12.63 13.66 -19.49
CA GLU A 198 11.89 14.68 -20.23
C GLU A 198 11.71 15.95 -19.39
N PHE A 199 11.56 15.80 -18.07
CA PHE A 199 11.54 16.92 -17.13
C PHE A 199 12.87 17.70 -17.12
N LEU A 200 14.02 17.02 -17.24
CA LEU A 200 15.32 17.71 -17.38
C LEU A 200 15.34 18.48 -18.70
N LYS A 201 14.87 17.87 -19.79
CA LYS A 201 14.76 18.55 -21.09
C LYS A 201 13.90 19.82 -21.01
N GLU A 202 12.81 19.79 -20.23
CA GLU A 202 11.99 20.98 -19.97
C GLU A 202 12.68 22.02 -19.07
N LEU A 203 13.50 21.59 -18.11
CA LEU A 203 14.20 22.47 -17.15
C LEU A 203 15.42 23.16 -17.77
N ILE A 204 16.32 22.42 -18.40
CA ILE A 204 17.60 22.92 -18.92
C ILE A 204 17.54 23.26 -20.42
N GLY A 205 16.45 22.88 -21.10
CA GLY A 205 16.27 23.09 -22.53
C GLY A 205 16.91 21.99 -23.39
N GLU A 206 16.37 21.83 -24.60
CA GLU A 206 16.76 20.76 -25.53
C GLU A 206 18.23 20.81 -25.95
N GLU A 207 18.81 22.02 -26.06
CA GLU A 207 20.20 22.19 -26.49
C GLU A 207 21.20 21.69 -25.43
N LEU A 208 21.05 22.14 -24.18
CA LEU A 208 21.89 21.69 -23.05
C LEU A 208 21.65 20.20 -22.75
N PHE A 209 20.40 19.75 -22.80
CA PHE A 209 20.07 18.33 -22.66
C PHE A 209 20.81 17.48 -23.70
N SER A 210 20.81 17.90 -24.96
CA SER A 210 21.51 17.19 -26.04
C SER A 210 23.03 17.22 -25.88
N GLN A 211 23.60 18.26 -25.26
CA GLN A 211 25.05 18.32 -24.97
C GLN A 211 25.48 17.28 -23.93
N TYR A 212 24.67 17.08 -22.87
CA TYR A 212 25.00 16.15 -21.80
C TYR A 212 24.59 14.70 -22.10
N PHE A 213 23.37 14.49 -22.62
CA PHE A 213 22.78 13.16 -22.81
C PHE A 213 22.82 12.68 -24.27
N GLY A 214 23.20 13.54 -25.20
CA GLY A 214 23.31 13.19 -26.61
C GLY A 214 24.55 12.35 -26.93
N PRO A 215 24.73 11.96 -28.21
CA PRO A 215 25.88 11.20 -28.65
C PRO A 215 27.19 11.95 -28.33
N ASN A 216 28.06 11.32 -27.55
CA ASN A 216 29.33 11.86 -27.01
C ASN A 216 29.21 12.84 -25.83
N GLY A 217 28.01 13.01 -25.26
CA GLY A 217 27.84 13.76 -24.01
C GLY A 217 28.35 12.98 -22.79
N GLU A 218 28.73 13.70 -21.73
CA GLU A 218 29.31 13.12 -20.51
C GLU A 218 28.34 12.20 -19.76
N LEU A 219 27.04 12.43 -19.92
CA LEU A 219 25.96 11.64 -19.31
C LEU A 219 25.31 10.68 -20.30
N ASN A 220 25.92 10.44 -21.47
CA ASN A 220 25.41 9.49 -22.45
C ASN A 220 25.38 8.06 -21.87
N GLY A 221 24.17 7.48 -21.80
CA GLY A 221 23.94 6.13 -21.29
C GLY A 221 23.74 6.04 -19.78
N PHE A 222 23.75 7.17 -19.06
CA PHE A 222 23.37 7.22 -17.65
C PHE A 222 21.84 7.23 -17.49
N SER A 223 21.36 6.63 -16.40
CA SER A 223 19.95 6.58 -16.02
C SER A 223 19.70 7.31 -14.70
N LEU A 224 18.49 7.82 -14.52
CA LEU A 224 18.09 8.49 -13.29
C LEU A 224 17.95 7.48 -12.14
N THR A 225 18.60 7.74 -11.01
CA THR A 225 18.50 6.91 -9.80
C THR A 225 17.65 7.57 -8.71
N GLY A 226 17.61 8.90 -8.66
CA GLY A 226 16.86 9.66 -7.68
C GLY A 226 16.97 11.15 -7.94
N ILE A 227 16.16 11.93 -7.21
CA ILE A 227 16.08 13.38 -7.35
C ILE A 227 16.14 13.98 -5.95
N GLN A 228 16.96 15.01 -5.78
CA GLN A 228 17.06 15.71 -4.51
C GLN A 228 16.81 17.20 -4.69
N LEU A 229 16.00 17.77 -3.80
CA LEU A 229 15.72 19.19 -3.72
C LEU A 229 16.25 19.73 -2.38
N ASN A 230 17.22 20.64 -2.44
CA ASN A 230 17.91 21.16 -1.25
C ASN A 230 18.57 20.09 -0.36
N GLY A 231 18.93 18.94 -0.93
CA GLY A 231 19.58 17.83 -0.23
C GLY A 231 18.62 16.78 0.34
N ASP A 232 17.30 16.98 0.22
CA ASP A 232 16.28 16.00 0.60
C ASP A 232 15.73 15.29 -0.64
N ASP A 233 15.36 14.01 -0.50
CA ASP A 233 14.74 13.25 -1.60
C ASP A 233 13.42 13.90 -2.03
N ALA A 234 13.27 14.08 -3.33
CA ALA A 234 12.15 14.81 -3.94
C ALA A 234 11.40 13.94 -4.94
N GLY A 235 10.07 14.14 -5.00
CA GLY A 235 9.20 13.43 -5.91
C GLY A 235 8.95 14.19 -7.21
N VAL A 236 8.25 13.53 -8.14
CA VAL A 236 7.85 14.13 -9.43
C VAL A 236 6.93 15.35 -9.24
N GLN A 237 6.09 15.37 -8.19
CA GLN A 237 5.21 16.53 -7.91
C GLN A 237 5.98 17.78 -7.50
N ASP A 238 7.10 17.64 -6.80
CA ASP A 238 7.95 18.77 -6.41
C ASP A 238 8.58 19.41 -7.66
N LEU A 239 8.97 18.59 -8.64
CA LEU A 239 9.51 19.03 -9.93
C LEU A 239 8.47 19.76 -10.78
N GLU A 240 7.25 19.23 -10.87
CA GLU A 240 6.17 19.88 -11.62
C GLU A 240 5.91 21.31 -11.09
N SER A 241 6.02 21.50 -9.77
CA SER A 241 5.87 22.81 -9.15
C SER A 241 6.99 23.79 -9.55
N ILE A 242 8.22 23.29 -9.71
CA ILE A 242 9.39 24.08 -10.12
C ILE A 242 9.29 24.43 -11.60
N ILE A 243 8.98 23.44 -12.45
CA ILE A 243 8.80 23.62 -13.89
C ILE A 243 7.69 24.64 -14.17
N THR A 244 6.58 24.57 -13.44
CA THR A 244 5.47 25.52 -13.58
C THR A 244 5.93 26.94 -13.24
N LYS A 245 6.67 27.14 -12.15
CA LYS A 245 7.21 28.46 -11.79
C LYS A 245 8.15 29.01 -12.86
N ILE A 246 8.96 28.15 -13.48
CA ILE A 246 9.86 28.55 -14.58
C ILE A 246 9.04 28.94 -15.82
N LYS A 247 8.06 28.12 -16.22
CA LYS A 247 7.19 28.38 -17.38
C LYS A 247 6.36 29.67 -17.20
N GLU A 248 5.95 29.99 -15.99
CA GLU A 248 5.25 31.24 -15.65
C GLU A 248 6.17 32.47 -15.58
N GLY A 249 7.50 32.30 -15.73
CA GLY A 249 8.49 33.37 -15.62
C GLY A 249 8.74 33.85 -14.18
N ASN A 250 8.31 33.06 -13.20
CA ASN A 250 8.50 33.33 -11.77
C ASN A 250 9.87 32.85 -11.26
N SER A 251 10.62 32.09 -12.05
CA SER A 251 11.93 31.54 -11.71
C SER A 251 12.74 31.24 -12.98
N ASP A 252 14.07 31.31 -12.90
CA ASP A 252 14.98 31.03 -14.01
C ASP A 252 16.09 30.08 -13.55
N VAL A 253 16.51 29.17 -14.45
CA VAL A 253 17.70 28.32 -14.23
C VAL A 253 18.94 29.19 -14.42
N LYS A 254 19.75 29.31 -13.35
CA LYS A 254 20.97 30.13 -13.37
C LYS A 254 22.21 29.39 -13.82
N ASP A 255 22.35 28.13 -13.40
CA ASP A 255 23.53 27.32 -13.65
C ASP A 255 23.19 25.83 -13.57
N VAL A 256 23.96 25.02 -14.31
CA VAL A 256 23.85 23.56 -14.36
C VAL A 256 25.26 22.98 -14.35
N SER A 257 25.61 22.26 -13.30
CA SER A 257 26.89 21.58 -13.15
C SER A 257 26.73 20.06 -13.14
N VAL A 258 27.73 19.36 -13.65
CA VAL A 258 27.86 17.90 -13.60
C VAL A 258 29.10 17.56 -12.79
N GLU A 259 28.97 16.61 -11.86
CA GLU A 259 30.04 16.09 -11.00
C GLU A 259 30.23 14.58 -11.18
#